data_AF-A0A2D5YKF8-F1
#
_entry.id   AF-A0A2D5YKF8-F1
#
_cell.length_a   1.000
_cell.length_b   1.000
_cell.length_c   1.000
_cell.angle_alpha   90.00
_cell.angle_beta   90.00
_cell.angle_gamma   90.00
#
_symmetry.space_group_name_H-M   'P 1'
#
loop_
_entity.id
_entity.type
_entity.pdbx_description
1 polymer ?
#
loop_
_entity_poly.entity_id
_entity_poly.type
_entity_poly.pdbx_seq_one_letter_code
_entity_poly.pdbx_strand_id
1 'polypeptide(L)'
;MEKIKFSKKQNFETFISSCLHYSGDSSESTYAVHKNVVFKLDTFFKGFTSFVNEFGKNRKYEAGVHAIKTICDELAVDIDEEECFILFHLRDLGKFRMKESKLLDELKNLWRDYPEYKLDDQDFSYALKSLMRKKFIDYRKGNLHVKSSVIIRYRTNIRE
;
A
#
# COMPACT_ATOMS: atom_id res chain seq x y z
N MET A 1 -8.45 -4.18 13.70
CA MET A 1 -8.26 -2.69 13.88
C MET A 1 -7.98 -2.21 15.33
N GLU A 2 -7.62 -3.05 16.31
CA GLU A 2 -7.46 -2.58 17.71
C GLU A 2 -6.09 -1.95 18.06
N LYS A 3 -5.12 -1.96 17.14
CA LYS A 3 -3.73 -1.57 17.45
C LYS A 3 -3.44 -0.07 17.37
N ILE A 4 -4.40 0.78 17.01
CA ILE A 4 -4.17 2.23 16.86
C ILE A 4 -5.24 3.01 17.64
N LYS A 5 -4.80 3.80 18.64
CA LYS A 5 -5.66 4.72 19.39
C LYS A 5 -5.97 5.96 18.55
N PHE A 6 -6.79 5.81 17.50
CA PHE A 6 -7.32 6.95 16.78
C PHE A 6 -8.33 7.70 17.64
N SER A 7 -8.08 8.98 17.90
CA SER A 7 -9.03 9.86 18.59
C SER A 7 -10.36 10.01 17.81
N LYS A 8 -10.32 9.75 16.49
CA LYS A 8 -11.43 9.85 15.54
C LYS A 8 -11.67 8.54 14.78
N LYS A 9 -11.74 7.41 15.49
CA LYS A 9 -11.94 6.06 14.91
C LYS A 9 -13.06 6.01 13.84
N GLN A 10 -14.21 6.63 14.10
CA GLN A 10 -15.34 6.70 13.17
C GLN A 10 -14.98 7.40 11.84
N ASN A 11 -14.20 8.49 11.90
CA ASN A 11 -13.78 9.21 10.70
C ASN A 11 -12.75 8.40 9.92
N PHE A 12 -11.87 7.68 10.62
CA PHE A 12 -10.91 6.79 9.99
C PHE A 12 -11.61 5.61 9.30
N GLU A 13 -12.59 4.97 9.95
CA GLU A 13 -13.40 3.91 9.35
C GLU A 13 -14.13 4.40 8.09
N THR A 14 -14.79 5.55 8.17
CA THR A 14 -15.48 6.17 7.01
C THR A 14 -14.50 6.45 5.88
N PHE A 15 -13.30 6.94 6.21
CA PHE A 15 -12.24 7.19 5.25
C PHE A 15 -11.73 5.90 4.58
N ILE A 16 -11.47 4.84 5.35
CA ILE A 16 -11.06 3.53 4.81
C ILE A 16 -12.15 2.96 3.91
N SER A 17 -13.43 3.04 4.30
CA SER A 17 -14.55 2.64 3.44
C SER A 17 -14.60 3.44 2.13
N SER A 18 -14.19 4.71 2.11
CA SER A 18 -14.08 5.49 0.87
C SER A 18 -12.92 5.05 -0.04
N CYS A 19 -11.90 4.40 0.53
CA CYS A 19 -10.75 3.87 -0.17
C CYS A 19 -11.02 2.49 -0.78
N LEU A 20 -11.98 1.74 -0.24
CA LEU A 20 -12.32 0.39 -0.67
C LEU A 20 -13.64 0.40 -1.46
N HIS A 21 -13.60 -0.13 -2.68
CA HIS A 21 -14.82 -0.34 -3.47
C HIS A 21 -14.99 -1.82 -3.77
N TYR A 22 -16.09 -2.39 -3.28
CA TYR A 22 -16.48 -3.77 -3.57
C TYR A 22 -17.28 -3.78 -4.87
N SER A 23 -16.70 -4.33 -5.94
CA SER A 23 -17.42 -4.55 -7.19
C SER A 23 -17.83 -6.02 -7.29
N GLY A 24 -19.11 -6.22 -7.60
CA GLY A 24 -19.67 -7.51 -7.98
C GLY A 24 -19.59 -7.78 -9.49
N ASP A 25 -18.87 -6.96 -10.26
CA ASP A 25 -18.86 -7.09 -11.71
C ASP A 25 -18.28 -8.44 -12.15
N SER A 26 -19.20 -9.23 -12.70
CA SER A 26 -19.04 -10.48 -13.43
C SER A 26 -18.51 -10.28 -14.87
N SER A 27 -17.96 -9.09 -15.18
CA SER A 27 -17.47 -8.76 -16.51
C SER A 27 -16.06 -9.33 -16.76
N GLU A 28 -15.97 -10.66 -16.79
CA GLU A 28 -15.31 -11.47 -17.82
C GLU A 28 -15.18 -12.91 -17.30
N SER A 29 -15.85 -13.82 -18.01
CA SER A 29 -15.93 -15.28 -17.84
C SER A 29 -17.13 -15.80 -17.06
N THR A 30 -18.00 -16.46 -17.80
CA THR A 30 -19.25 -17.17 -17.46
C THR A 30 -19.13 -18.25 -16.37
N TYR A 31 -17.98 -18.37 -15.71
CA TYR A 31 -17.65 -19.49 -14.80
C TYR A 31 -17.02 -19.08 -13.46
N ALA A 32 -16.82 -17.80 -13.16
CA ALA A 32 -16.27 -17.39 -11.86
C ALA A 32 -16.83 -16.05 -11.38
N VAL A 33 -17.80 -16.10 -10.45
CA VAL A 33 -18.23 -14.93 -9.69
C VAL A 33 -17.10 -14.58 -8.71
N HIS A 34 -16.17 -13.73 -9.12
CA HIS A 34 -15.13 -13.18 -8.25
C HIS A 34 -15.70 -11.98 -7.49
N LYS A 35 -15.71 -12.04 -6.16
CA LYS A 35 -15.83 -10.82 -5.36
C LYS A 35 -14.52 -10.05 -5.55
N ASN A 36 -14.60 -8.84 -6.11
CA ASN A 36 -13.45 -7.99 -6.34
C ASN A 36 -13.47 -6.80 -5.39
N VAL A 37 -12.31 -6.50 -4.79
CA VAL A 37 -12.11 -5.29 -4.00
C VAL A 37 -11.11 -4.42 -4.73
N VAL A 38 -11.51 -3.19 -5.01
CA VAL A 38 -10.65 -2.14 -5.53
C VAL A 38 -10.18 -1.31 -4.36
N PHE A 39 -8.89 -1.36 -4.07
CA PHE A 39 -8.24 -0.47 -3.11
C PHE A 39 -7.70 0.77 -3.84
N LYS A 40 -8.30 1.93 -3.61
CA LYS A 40 -7.92 3.22 -4.19
C LYS A 40 -6.75 3.83 -3.40
N LEU A 41 -5.54 3.46 -3.80
CA LEU A 41 -4.28 3.93 -3.20
C LEU A 41 -4.16 5.46 -3.21
N ASP A 42 -4.58 6.12 -4.29
CA ASP A 42 -4.47 7.57 -4.40
C ASP A 42 -5.40 8.31 -3.43
N THR A 43 -6.64 7.84 -3.26
CA THR A 43 -7.57 8.31 -2.22
C THR A 43 -6.98 8.07 -0.84
N PHE A 44 -6.43 6.88 -0.62
CA PHE A 44 -5.80 6.54 0.65
C PHE A 44 -4.63 7.48 0.98
N PHE A 45 -3.64 7.62 0.11
CA PHE A 45 -2.47 8.44 0.43
C PHE A 45 -2.80 9.93 0.59
N LYS A 46 -3.74 10.45 -0.20
CA LYS A 46 -4.19 11.85 -0.05
C LYS A 46 -4.90 12.07 1.29
N GLY A 47 -5.83 11.20 1.66
CA GLY A 47 -6.61 11.36 2.90
C GLY A 47 -5.84 10.98 4.17
N PHE A 48 -4.90 10.04 4.07
CA PHE A 48 -4.14 9.55 5.23
C PHE A 48 -3.26 10.64 5.85
N THR A 49 -2.78 11.60 5.06
CA THR A 49 -1.94 12.72 5.53
C THR A 49 -2.59 13.50 6.68
N SER A 50 -3.93 13.62 6.68
CA SER A 50 -4.69 14.29 7.74
C SER A 50 -4.67 13.54 9.08
N PHE A 51 -4.46 12.21 9.05
CA PHE A 51 -4.42 11.35 10.23
C PHE A 51 -2.99 11.12 10.76
N VAL A 52 -1.96 11.36 9.95
CA VAL A 52 -0.54 11.24 10.36
C VAL A 52 -0.22 12.12 11.56
N ASN A 53 -0.84 13.30 11.65
CA ASN A 53 -0.63 14.22 12.78
C ASN A 53 -1.13 13.66 14.12
N GLU A 54 -2.01 12.65 14.13
CA GLU A 54 -2.51 12.01 15.35
C GLU A 54 -1.48 11.04 15.97
N PHE A 55 -0.48 10.60 15.20
CA PHE A 55 0.57 9.65 15.66
C PHE A 55 1.78 10.34 16.32
N GLY A 56 1.77 11.67 16.39
CA GLY A 56 2.86 12.45 16.97
C GLY A 56 3.91 12.90 15.94
N LYS A 57 4.70 13.92 16.31
CA LYS A 57 5.78 14.45 15.46
C LYS A 57 6.80 13.34 15.18
N ASN A 58 7.25 13.24 13.93
CA ASN A 58 8.26 12.29 13.44
C ASN A 58 7.88 10.80 13.37
N ARG A 59 6.61 10.41 13.60
CA ARG A 59 6.16 9.01 13.45
C ARG A 59 5.37 8.73 12.17
N LYS A 60 5.59 9.59 11.17
CA LYS A 60 4.90 9.56 9.88
C LYS A 60 5.05 8.21 9.17
N TYR A 61 6.26 7.67 9.13
CA TYR A 61 6.55 6.42 8.42
C TYR A 61 6.00 5.22 9.15
N GLU A 62 6.23 5.10 10.46
CA GLU A 62 5.64 4.04 11.30
C GLU A 62 4.12 3.99 11.13
N ALA A 63 3.45 5.14 11.25
CA ALA A 63 2.00 5.24 11.09
C ALA A 63 1.54 4.78 9.69
N GLY A 64 2.27 5.21 8.65
CA GLY A 64 2.02 4.84 7.27
C GLY A 64 2.17 3.35 7.01
N VAL A 65 3.29 2.77 7.46
CA VAL A 65 3.58 1.33 7.37
C VAL A 65 2.50 0.54 8.06
N HIS A 66 2.19 0.85 9.32
CA HIS A 66 1.15 0.14 10.07
C HIS A 66 -0.23 0.24 9.42
N ALA A 67 -0.60 1.41 8.89
CA ALA A 67 -1.88 1.59 8.22
C ALA A 67 -1.99 0.77 6.93
N ILE A 68 -0.96 0.83 6.06
CA ILE A 68 -0.92 0.03 4.83
C ILE A 68 -0.96 -1.46 5.17
N LYS A 69 -0.09 -1.90 6.07
CA LYS A 69 0.02 -3.30 6.49
C LYS A 69 -1.31 -3.81 7.02
N THR A 70 -1.96 -3.06 7.91
CA THR A 70 -3.29 -3.42 8.45
C THR A 70 -4.32 -3.55 7.35
N ILE A 71 -4.38 -2.63 6.39
CA ILE A 71 -5.34 -2.71 5.28
C ILE A 71 -5.05 -3.94 4.41
N CYS A 72 -3.79 -4.16 4.05
CA CYS A 72 -3.40 -5.31 3.24
C CYS A 72 -3.68 -6.64 3.94
N ASP A 73 -3.41 -6.75 5.24
CA ASP A 73 -3.71 -7.94 6.05
C ASP A 73 -5.21 -8.24 6.07
N GLU A 74 -6.05 -7.22 6.30
CA GLU A 74 -7.51 -7.36 6.26
C GLU A 74 -8.02 -7.74 4.85
N LEU A 75 -7.29 -7.33 3.81
CA LEU A 75 -7.59 -7.71 2.42
C LEU A 75 -6.92 -9.03 2.00
N ALA A 76 -6.24 -9.74 2.90
CA ALA A 76 -5.48 -10.95 2.64
C ALA A 76 -4.42 -10.78 1.52
N VAL A 77 -3.84 -9.58 1.43
CA VAL A 77 -2.69 -9.27 0.58
C VAL A 77 -1.44 -9.41 1.42
N ASP A 78 -0.68 -10.46 1.15
CA ASP A 78 0.61 -10.68 1.79
C ASP A 78 1.59 -9.57 1.39
N ILE A 79 1.98 -8.73 2.34
CA ILE A 79 2.91 -7.61 2.15
C ILE A 79 3.75 -7.43 3.42
N ASP A 80 5.05 -7.22 3.25
CA ASP A 80 5.98 -7.05 4.36
C ASP A 80 6.04 -5.58 4.82
N GLU A 81 6.59 -5.32 6.01
CA GLU A 81 6.67 -3.96 6.55
C GLU A 81 7.61 -3.07 5.73
N GLU A 82 8.69 -3.64 5.22
CA GLU A 82 9.66 -2.99 4.34
C GLU A 82 9.05 -2.65 2.98
N GLU A 83 8.20 -3.53 2.44
CA GLU A 83 7.41 -3.25 1.24
C GLU A 83 6.42 -2.10 1.48
N CYS A 84 5.75 -2.10 2.64
CA CYS A 84 4.88 -1.00 3.05
C CYS A 84 5.66 0.31 3.22
N PHE A 85 6.89 0.26 3.75
CA PHE A 85 7.75 1.41 3.92
C PHE A 85 8.14 2.03 2.58
N ILE A 86 8.57 1.20 1.63
CA ILE A 86 8.86 1.62 0.25
C ILE A 86 7.61 2.24 -0.38
N LEU A 87 6.47 1.56 -0.29
CA LEU A 87 5.22 2.04 -0.87
C LEU A 87 4.77 3.38 -0.27
N PHE A 88 4.89 3.51 1.05
CA PHE A 88 4.59 4.74 1.75
C PHE A 88 5.55 5.86 1.35
N HIS A 89 6.84 5.60 1.17
CA HIS A 89 7.78 6.61 0.68
C HIS A 89 7.41 7.10 -0.73
N LEU A 90 7.05 6.17 -1.61
CA LEU A 90 6.64 6.47 -2.99
C LEU A 90 5.32 7.25 -3.07
N ARG A 91 4.52 7.32 -1.99
CA ARG A 91 3.22 8.02 -1.99
C ARG A 91 3.32 9.49 -2.37
N ASP A 92 4.37 10.16 -1.89
CA ASP A 92 4.58 11.61 -2.06
C ASP A 92 5.00 11.92 -3.51
N LEU A 93 5.36 10.88 -4.28
CA LEU A 93 5.69 11.01 -5.69
C LEU A 93 4.45 11.06 -6.58
N GLY A 94 3.27 10.65 -6.12
CA GLY A 94 2.03 10.76 -6.92
C GLY A 94 2.18 10.26 -8.38
N LYS A 95 2.05 11.17 -9.36
CA LYS A 95 2.24 10.89 -10.80
C LYS A 95 3.71 10.92 -11.26
N PHE A 96 4.63 11.34 -10.41
CA PHE A 96 6.04 11.50 -10.71
C PHE A 96 6.75 10.15 -10.79
N ARG A 97 7.78 10.15 -11.63
CA ARG A 97 8.61 9.01 -12.00
C ARG A 97 9.86 9.02 -11.14
N MET A 98 10.26 7.84 -10.65
CA MET A 98 11.53 7.70 -9.95
C MET A 98 12.34 6.53 -10.51
N LYS A 99 13.64 6.73 -10.69
CA LYS A 99 14.57 5.64 -10.99
C LYS A 99 14.83 4.83 -9.73
N GLU A 100 14.97 3.52 -9.89
CA GLU A 100 15.29 2.60 -8.79
C GLU A 100 16.53 3.02 -7.99
N SER A 101 17.61 3.43 -8.66
CA SER A 101 18.82 3.90 -7.99
C SER A 101 18.55 5.11 -7.09
N LYS A 102 17.74 6.06 -7.58
CA LYS A 102 17.37 7.26 -6.82
C LYS A 102 16.49 6.89 -5.61
N LEU A 103 15.55 5.95 -5.79
CA LEU A 103 14.74 5.43 -4.69
C LEU A 103 15.64 4.81 -3.61
N LEU A 104 16.59 3.98 -4.00
CA LEU A 104 17.51 3.33 -3.07
C LEU A 104 18.35 4.37 -2.32
N ASP A 105 18.84 5.41 -2.99
CA ASP A 105 19.59 6.50 -2.34
C ASP A 105 18.73 7.28 -1.33
N GLU A 106 17.47 7.57 -1.67
CA GLU A 106 16.53 8.24 -0.76
C GLU A 106 16.21 7.35 0.47
N LEU A 107 15.97 6.05 0.25
CA LEU A 107 15.72 5.07 1.32
C LEU A 107 16.94 4.86 2.22
N LYS A 108 18.16 4.80 1.66
CA LYS A 108 19.39 4.68 2.46
C LYS A 108 19.58 5.84 3.44
N ASN A 109 19.09 7.03 3.10
CA ASN A 109 19.07 8.15 4.04
C ASN A 109 18.00 7.97 5.11
N LEU A 110 16.78 7.55 4.72
CA LEU A 110 15.67 7.33 5.66
C LEU A 110 15.93 6.16 6.62
N TRP A 111 16.62 5.10 6.20
CA TRP A 111 16.96 3.97 7.07
C TRP A 111 17.90 4.32 8.22
N ARG A 112 18.49 5.52 8.21
CA ARG A 112 19.22 6.03 9.39
C ARG A 112 18.26 6.35 10.53
N ASP A 113 17.07 6.84 10.19
CA ASP A 113 16.02 7.19 11.15
C ASP A 113 15.08 6.01 11.43
N TYR A 114 14.96 5.06 10.47
CA TYR A 114 14.12 3.86 10.57
C TYR A 114 14.90 2.58 10.20
N PRO A 115 15.86 2.16 11.03
CA PRO A 115 16.75 1.03 10.73
C PRO A 115 16.04 -0.32 10.64
N GLU A 116 14.87 -0.46 11.25
CA GLU A 116 14.04 -1.67 11.23
C GLU A 116 13.52 -2.02 9.83
N TYR A 117 13.40 -1.04 8.93
CA TYR A 117 12.94 -1.27 7.55
C TYR A 117 14.08 -1.38 6.53
N LYS A 118 15.32 -1.49 7.02
CA LYS A 118 16.51 -1.49 6.17
C LYS A 118 16.62 -2.79 5.39
N LEU A 119 16.80 -2.66 4.08
CA LEU A 119 17.09 -3.77 3.19
C LEU A 119 18.51 -3.66 2.63
N ASP A 120 19.12 -4.79 2.31
CA ASP A 120 20.28 -4.79 1.43
C ASP A 120 19.86 -4.61 -0.04
N ASP A 121 20.83 -4.48 -0.94
CA ASP A 121 20.54 -4.21 -2.35
C ASP A 121 19.78 -5.37 -3.03
N GLN A 122 19.98 -6.61 -2.58
CA GLN A 122 19.31 -7.80 -3.11
C GLN A 122 17.87 -7.89 -2.61
N ASP A 123 17.65 -7.70 -1.31
CA ASP A 123 16.33 -7.70 -0.69
C ASP A 123 15.48 -6.53 -1.19
N PHE A 124 16.08 -5.35 -1.36
CA PHE A 124 15.42 -4.21 -2.00
C PHE A 124 14.93 -4.55 -3.41
N SER A 125 15.76 -5.22 -4.21
CA SER A 125 15.39 -5.67 -5.56
C SER A 125 14.23 -6.68 -5.52
N TYR A 126 14.19 -7.56 -4.52
CA TYR A 126 13.08 -8.50 -4.32
C TYR A 126 11.80 -7.81 -3.88
N ALA A 127 11.88 -6.87 -2.94
CA ALA A 127 10.75 -6.08 -2.46
C ALA A 127 10.08 -5.31 -3.63
N LEU A 128 10.85 -4.69 -4.51
CA LEU A 128 10.30 -4.02 -5.71
C LEU A 128 9.61 -5.00 -6.66
N LYS A 129 10.22 -6.15 -6.95
CA LYS A 129 9.60 -7.19 -7.79
C LYS A 129 8.31 -7.72 -7.18
N SER A 130 8.28 -7.86 -5.86
CA SER A 130 7.13 -8.34 -5.13
C SER A 130 5.99 -7.31 -5.15
N LEU A 131 6.26 -6.04 -4.86
CA LEU A 131 5.31 -4.93 -5.04
C LEU A 131 4.74 -4.84 -6.47
N MET A 132 5.55 -5.11 -7.49
CA MET A 132 5.08 -5.19 -8.89
C MET A 132 4.14 -6.38 -9.11
N ARG A 133 4.48 -7.57 -8.59
CA ARG A 133 3.63 -8.77 -8.70
C ARG A 133 2.27 -8.54 -8.04
N LYS A 134 2.28 -7.91 -6.86
CA LYS A 134 1.11 -7.49 -6.08
C LYS A 134 0.38 -6.27 -6.68
N LYS A 135 0.87 -5.75 -7.81
CA LYS A 135 0.28 -4.65 -8.60
C LYS A 135 0.21 -3.30 -7.88
N PHE A 136 1.01 -3.05 -6.85
CA PHE A 136 1.10 -1.73 -6.22
C PHE A 136 1.90 -0.73 -7.05
N ILE A 137 2.92 -1.22 -7.77
CA ILE A 137 3.80 -0.40 -8.61
C ILE A 137 3.96 -1.00 -10.02
N ASP A 138 4.29 -0.15 -10.99
CA ASP A 138 4.65 -0.52 -12.36
C ASP A 138 6.01 0.10 -12.74
N TYR A 139 6.77 -0.58 -13.62
CA TYR A 139 7.86 0.05 -14.36
C TYR A 139 7.36 0.56 -15.71
N ARG A 140 7.61 1.83 -16.00
CA ARG A 140 7.36 2.43 -17.31
C ARG A 140 8.56 3.24 -17.74
N LYS A 141 9.16 2.87 -18.89
CA LYS A 141 10.33 3.56 -19.46
C LYS A 141 11.46 3.77 -18.44
N GLY A 142 11.82 2.73 -17.70
CA GLY A 142 12.90 2.76 -16.69
C GLY A 142 12.59 3.55 -15.42
N ASN A 143 11.31 3.88 -15.17
CA ASN A 143 10.88 4.58 -13.96
C ASN A 143 9.79 3.80 -13.23
N LEU A 144 9.83 3.86 -11.91
CA LEU A 144 8.82 3.39 -10.98
C LEU A 144 7.61 4.32 -10.98
N HIS A 145 6.43 3.72 -10.92
CA HIS A 145 5.14 4.37 -10.82
C HIS A 145 4.27 3.66 -9.78
N VAL A 146 3.68 4.39 -8.84
CA VAL A 146 2.64 3.85 -7.96
C VAL A 146 1.32 3.80 -8.71
N LYS A 147 0.56 2.71 -8.57
CA LYS A 147 -0.79 2.63 -9.14
C LYS A 147 -1.76 3.52 -8.36
N SER A 148 -2.75 4.08 -9.06
CA SER A 148 -3.85 4.77 -8.39
C SER A 148 -4.76 3.82 -7.62
N SER A 149 -4.85 2.57 -8.06
CA SER A 149 -5.63 1.53 -7.38
C SER A 149 -5.07 0.14 -7.62
N VAL A 150 -5.38 -0.77 -6.69
CA VAL A 150 -5.07 -2.20 -6.76
C VAL A 150 -6.38 -2.97 -6.75
N ILE A 151 -6.52 -3.92 -7.66
CA ILE A 151 -7.67 -4.83 -7.71
C ILE A 151 -7.27 -6.13 -7.04
N ILE A 152 -8.00 -6.51 -6.00
CA ILE A 152 -7.81 -7.73 -5.24
C ILE A 152 -8.99 -8.64 -5.57
N ARG A 153 -8.69 -9.83 -6.10
CA ARG A 153 -9.70 -10.78 -6.56
C ARG A 153 -9.76 -11.94 -5.58
N TYR A 154 -10.92 -12.13 -4.96
CA TYR A 154 -11.14 -13.30 -4.11
C TYR A 154 -11.66 -14.46 -4.98
N ARG A 155 -11.01 -15.62 -4.87
CA ARG A 155 -11.59 -16.86 -5.39
C ARG A 155 -12.72 -17.28 -4.46
N THR A 156 -13.95 -17.18 -4.96
CA THR A 156 -15.09 -17.82 -4.31
C THR A 156 -14.94 -19.32 -4.54
N ASN A 157 -14.45 -20.07 -3.56
CA ASN A 157 -14.61 -21.52 -3.57
C ASN A 157 -16.10 -21.80 -3.32
N ILE A 158 -16.87 -21.96 -4.39
CA ILE A 158 -18.17 -22.62 -4.29
C ILE A 158 -17.85 -24.10 -4.08
N ARG A 159 -17.79 -24.53 -2.82
CA ARG A 159 -18.02 -25.92 -2.48
C ARG A 159 -19.52 -26.04 -2.23
N GLU A 160 -20.20 -26.68 -3.18
CA GLU A 160 -21.51 -27.30 -2.95
C GLU A 160 -21.41 -28.41 -1.90
#